data_AF-A0AAW5A3W6-F1
#
_entry.id   AF-A0AAW5A3W6-F1
#
_cell.length_a   1.000
_cell.length_b   1.000
_cell.length_c   1.000
_cell.angle_alpha   90.00
_cell.angle_beta   90.00
_cell.angle_gamma   90.00
#
_symmetry.space_group_name_H-M   'P 1'
#
loop_
_entity.id
_entity.type
_entity.pdbx_description
1 polymer ?
#
loop_
_entity_poly.entity_id
_entity_poly.type
_entity_poly.pdbx_seq_one_letter_code
_entity_poly.pdbx_strand_id
1 'polypeptide(L)'
;MPIDLFTPYKPNILKARILIREYADVKLSNAYLVALSQELQSLKKTLGYSDRTFNESLSDLSSTLDDTEFREYLKILNNSTNDATINSSKKELKKALETLKSELEATTRTMTSALSGFETTTISDHFGEVSTLDSERNKFLSNLPSDQKKLTELRQQHDVLEKAILEYQSRTFIDRGEPIIEELKTTVTGAIDKPSEKAKNAVKAGMNIAHKLLNILNEHLKYTHLVEARDKLAGEIGIRQAQMNFEQHQVNIIDDKKSQLMALLDVIEPRMLYVIEGKKTIDMIVKLINVVFSTNSDLNSKEGLISMTNKLLENFPKFPAHIDSIAFYWLRD
;
A
#
# COMPACT_ATOMS: atom_id res chain seq x y z
N MET A 1 29.11 -33.80 15.44
CA MET A 1 29.16 -32.88 14.28
C MET A 1 28.61 -31.55 14.77
N PRO A 2 29.36 -30.46 14.65
CA PRO A 2 28.92 -29.14 15.09
C PRO A 2 27.75 -28.65 14.24
N ILE A 3 26.79 -27.96 14.85
CA ILE A 3 25.61 -27.40 14.18
C ILE A 3 26.01 -26.13 13.43
N ASP A 4 25.54 -25.99 12.20
CA ASP A 4 25.66 -24.74 11.46
C ASP A 4 24.80 -23.64 12.10
N LEU A 5 25.44 -22.56 12.53
CA LEU A 5 24.78 -21.39 13.09
C LEU A 5 24.33 -20.46 11.97
N PHE A 6 23.03 -20.45 11.68
CA PHE A 6 22.46 -19.57 10.68
C PHE A 6 22.17 -18.20 11.30
N THR A 7 22.53 -17.14 10.57
CA THR A 7 22.19 -15.77 10.97
C THR A 7 21.01 -15.31 10.11
N PRO A 8 19.85 -14.95 10.71
CA PRO A 8 18.78 -14.33 9.96
C PRO A 8 19.23 -12.99 9.37
N TYR A 9 18.79 -12.68 8.15
CA TYR A 9 19.18 -11.45 7.47
C TYR A 9 18.38 -10.25 8.01
N LYS A 10 18.98 -9.51 8.95
CA LYS A 10 18.36 -8.35 9.62
C LYS A 10 17.64 -7.37 8.68
N PRO A 11 18.18 -7.00 7.50
CA PRO A 11 17.49 -6.07 6.61
C PRO A 11 16.13 -6.57 6.11
N ASN A 12 15.92 -7.88 5.94
CA ASN A 12 14.61 -8.43 5.58
C ASN A 12 13.58 -8.22 6.69
N ILE A 13 13.99 -8.44 7.94
CA ILE A 13 13.15 -8.22 9.13
C ILE A 13 12.78 -6.74 9.24
N LEU A 14 13.76 -5.84 9.07
CA LEU A 14 13.53 -4.39 9.11
C LEU A 14 12.63 -3.90 7.97
N LYS A 15 12.85 -4.39 6.73
CA LYS A 15 12.00 -4.06 5.58
C LYS A 15 10.53 -4.40 5.86
N ALA A 16 10.26 -5.59 6.41
CA ALA A 16 8.92 -6.00 6.81
C ALA A 16 8.31 -5.06 7.86
N ARG A 17 9.06 -4.74 8.92
CA ARG A 17 8.60 -3.80 9.97
C ARG A 17 8.24 -2.44 9.42
N ILE A 18 9.14 -1.86 8.63
CA ILE A 18 8.96 -0.50 8.10
C ILE A 18 7.73 -0.48 7.20
N LEU A 19 7.67 -1.35 6.20
CA LEU A 19 6.59 -1.33 5.23
C LEU A 19 5.24 -1.69 5.86
N ILE A 20 5.16 -2.72 6.69
CA ILE A 20 3.88 -3.10 7.32
C ILE A 20 3.37 -1.96 8.23
N ARG A 21 4.25 -1.30 9.00
CA ARG A 21 3.87 -0.16 9.85
C ARG A 21 3.49 1.06 9.02
N GLU A 22 4.27 1.42 7.99
CA GLU A 22 3.99 2.55 7.11
C GLU A 22 2.62 2.40 6.43
N TYR A 23 2.31 1.21 5.93
CA TYR A 23 1.04 0.96 5.27
C TYR A 23 -0.12 0.95 6.26
N ALA A 24 0.03 0.31 7.42
CA ALA A 24 -1.02 0.26 8.43
C ALA A 24 -1.32 1.63 9.07
N ASP A 25 -0.30 2.45 9.35
CA ASP A 25 -0.43 3.67 10.14
C ASP A 25 -0.54 4.94 9.29
N VAL A 26 0.04 4.95 8.09
CA VAL A 26 0.15 6.15 7.26
C VAL A 26 -0.65 5.99 5.97
N LYS A 27 -0.27 5.06 5.09
CA LYS A 27 -0.86 5.01 3.73
C LYS A 27 -2.31 4.58 3.72
N LEU A 28 -2.69 3.61 4.56
CA LEU A 28 -4.00 2.97 4.53
C LEU A 28 -4.74 3.07 5.87
N SER A 29 -4.29 3.95 6.77
CA SER A 29 -5.00 4.22 8.04
C SER A 29 -6.43 4.69 7.80
N ASN A 30 -6.63 5.53 6.76
CA ASN A 30 -7.93 6.03 6.31
C ASN A 30 -8.33 5.44 4.94
N ALA A 31 -8.06 4.15 4.72
CA ALA A 31 -8.45 3.47 3.48
C ALA A 31 -9.97 3.56 3.24
N TYR A 32 -10.37 3.69 1.97
CA TYR A 32 -11.79 3.83 1.59
C TYR A 32 -12.61 2.59 1.98
N LEU A 33 -11.97 1.41 1.97
CA LEU A 33 -12.50 0.18 2.54
C LEU A 33 -11.90 -0.01 3.93
N VAL A 34 -12.74 0.12 4.95
CA VAL A 34 -12.36 -0.05 6.36
C VAL A 34 -11.75 -1.44 6.63
N ALA A 35 -12.22 -2.47 5.91
CA ALA A 35 -11.69 -3.82 6.01
C ALA A 35 -10.19 -3.90 5.71
N LEU A 36 -9.67 -3.11 4.74
CA LEU A 36 -8.24 -3.11 4.40
C LEU A 36 -7.39 -2.57 5.54
N SER A 37 -7.86 -1.46 6.14
CA SER A 37 -7.21 -0.87 7.30
C SER A 37 -7.18 -1.86 8.46
N GLN A 38 -8.28 -2.59 8.69
CA GLN A 38 -8.36 -3.62 9.73
C GLN A 38 -7.41 -4.80 9.46
N GLU A 39 -7.32 -5.29 8.23
CA GLU A 39 -6.39 -6.37 7.84
C GLU A 39 -4.93 -5.96 8.09
N LEU A 40 -4.54 -4.75 7.69
CA LEU A 40 -3.18 -4.25 7.92
C LEU A 40 -2.88 -3.97 9.39
N GLN A 41 -3.85 -3.46 10.16
CA GLN A 41 -3.69 -3.29 11.60
C GLN A 41 -3.58 -4.66 12.31
N SER A 42 -4.32 -5.67 11.84
CA SER A 42 -4.16 -7.04 12.32
C SER A 42 -2.76 -7.59 12.01
N LEU A 43 -2.28 -7.40 10.78
CA LEU A 43 -0.93 -7.81 10.35
C LEU A 43 0.17 -7.12 11.17
N LYS A 44 0.03 -5.82 11.40
CA LYS A 44 0.94 -5.04 12.26
C LYS A 44 0.93 -5.58 13.70
N LYS A 45 -0.24 -5.93 14.23
CA LYS A 45 -0.37 -6.47 15.59
C LYS A 45 0.30 -7.84 15.71
N THR A 46 0.07 -8.75 14.75
CA THR A 46 0.69 -10.08 14.75
C THR A 46 2.19 -10.01 14.50
N LEU A 47 2.67 -9.05 13.69
CA LEU A 47 4.08 -8.73 13.57
C LEU A 47 4.69 -8.32 14.91
N GLY A 48 4.06 -7.36 15.60
CA GLY A 48 4.54 -6.89 16.90
C GLY A 48 4.55 -7.98 17.96
N TYR A 49 3.57 -8.89 17.93
CA TYR A 49 3.57 -10.09 18.77
C TYR A 49 4.70 -11.05 18.42
N SER A 50 4.94 -11.31 17.13
CA SER A 50 6.05 -12.16 16.68
C SER A 50 7.42 -11.59 17.05
N ASP A 51 7.65 -10.28 16.85
CA ASP A 51 8.89 -9.59 17.23
C ASP A 51 9.18 -9.78 18.72
N ARG A 52 8.17 -9.47 19.56
CA ARG A 52 8.27 -9.61 21.01
C ARG A 52 8.57 -11.06 21.42
N THR A 53 7.78 -12.00 20.91
CA THR A 53 7.93 -13.42 21.26
C THR A 53 9.31 -13.94 20.87
N PHE A 54 9.83 -13.60 19.69
CA PHE A 54 11.17 -14.01 19.28
C PHE A 54 12.24 -13.40 20.18
N ASN A 55 12.14 -12.11 20.49
CA ASN A 55 13.11 -11.44 21.35
C ASN A 55 13.14 -12.02 22.77
N GLU A 56 11.98 -12.16 23.41
CA GLU A 56 11.84 -12.75 24.76
C GLU A 56 12.34 -14.20 24.76
N SER A 57 11.85 -15.03 23.82
CA SER A 57 12.23 -16.44 23.71
C SER A 57 13.73 -16.67 23.53
N LEU A 58 14.40 -15.84 22.72
CA LEU A 58 15.83 -15.97 22.47
C LEU A 58 16.66 -15.45 23.65
N SER A 59 16.23 -14.36 24.29
CA SER A 59 16.90 -13.80 25.47
C SER A 59 16.83 -14.77 26.65
N ASP A 60 15.66 -15.36 26.88
CA ASP A 60 15.46 -16.37 27.93
C ASP A 60 16.29 -17.61 27.64
N LEU A 61 16.30 -18.07 26.38
CA LEU A 61 17.07 -19.24 25.97
C LEU A 61 18.58 -19.08 26.24
N SER A 62 19.15 -17.89 26.05
CA SER A 62 20.57 -17.68 26.37
C SER A 62 20.88 -17.95 27.84
N SER A 63 19.98 -17.54 28.75
CA SER A 63 20.12 -17.79 30.18
C SER A 63 19.94 -19.27 30.56
N THR A 64 19.08 -20.01 29.84
CA THR A 64 18.87 -21.44 30.02
C THR A 64 20.08 -22.28 29.59
N LEU A 65 20.89 -21.80 28.66
CA LEU A 65 22.02 -22.53 28.08
C LEU A 65 23.33 -22.40 28.89
N ASP A 66 23.25 -22.34 30.23
CA ASP A 66 24.42 -22.42 31.11
C ASP A 66 24.98 -23.86 31.09
N ASP A 67 26.27 -23.98 30.81
CA ASP A 67 26.96 -25.25 30.62
C ASP A 67 27.69 -25.74 31.89
N THR A 68 27.71 -24.91 32.94
CA THR A 68 28.46 -25.13 34.19
C THR A 68 28.03 -26.42 34.88
N GLU A 69 26.73 -26.60 35.13
CA GLU A 69 26.17 -27.77 35.81
C GLU A 69 26.43 -29.07 35.02
N PHE A 70 26.32 -29.01 33.69
CA PHE A 70 26.59 -30.16 32.82
C PHE A 70 28.06 -30.59 32.86
N ARG A 71 29.00 -29.63 32.89
CA ARG A 71 30.44 -29.91 33.02
C ARG A 71 30.79 -30.54 34.36
N GLU A 72 30.16 -30.09 35.44
CA GLU A 72 30.36 -30.64 36.78
C GLU A 72 29.89 -32.09 36.88
N TYR A 73 28.68 -32.39 36.41
CA TYR A 73 28.18 -33.77 36.38
C TYR A 73 29.01 -34.67 35.48
N LEU A 74 29.42 -34.20 34.31
CA LEU A 74 30.29 -34.95 33.41
C LEU A 74 31.64 -35.31 34.07
N LYS A 75 32.23 -34.37 34.81
CA LYS A 75 33.48 -34.61 35.56
C LYS A 75 33.30 -35.68 36.63
N ILE A 76 32.18 -35.67 37.36
CA ILE A 76 31.88 -36.69 38.39
C ILE A 76 31.68 -38.06 37.74
N LEU A 77 30.91 -38.14 36.65
CA LEU A 77 30.65 -39.40 35.96
C LEU A 77 31.93 -40.00 35.37
N ASN A 78 32.85 -39.19 34.86
CA ASN A 78 34.11 -39.69 34.30
C ASN A 78 35.14 -40.13 35.35
N ASN A 79 35.21 -39.47 36.51
CA ASN A 79 36.35 -39.61 37.42
C ASN A 79 36.02 -40.22 38.79
N SER A 80 34.75 -40.28 39.20
CA SER A 80 34.38 -40.88 40.49
C SER A 80 34.41 -42.41 40.43
N THR A 81 34.83 -43.04 41.52
CA THR A 81 34.74 -44.49 41.76
C THR A 81 33.68 -44.84 42.80
N ASN A 82 32.99 -43.84 43.38
CA ASN A 82 31.94 -44.04 44.37
C ASN A 82 30.57 -44.17 43.69
N ASP A 83 29.98 -45.37 43.75
CA ASP A 83 28.69 -45.69 43.13
C ASP A 83 27.53 -44.81 43.62
N ALA A 84 27.51 -44.42 44.91
CA ALA A 84 26.45 -43.56 45.44
C ALA A 84 26.51 -42.16 44.81
N THR A 85 27.72 -41.61 44.67
CA THR A 85 27.96 -40.32 44.01
C THR A 85 27.63 -40.39 42.51
N ILE A 86 28.06 -41.45 41.83
CA ILE A 86 27.76 -41.68 40.40
C ILE A 86 26.24 -41.76 40.19
N ASN A 87 25.52 -42.55 40.98
CA ASN A 87 24.08 -42.73 40.83
C ASN A 87 23.30 -41.43 41.09
N SER A 88 23.72 -40.63 42.09
CA SER A 88 23.15 -39.31 42.34
C SER A 88 23.36 -38.37 41.14
N SER A 89 24.58 -38.25 40.63
CA SER A 89 24.89 -37.40 39.48
C SER A 89 24.22 -37.86 38.19
N LYS A 90 24.04 -39.18 37.97
CA LYS A 90 23.24 -39.70 36.84
C LYS A 90 21.80 -39.19 36.90
N LYS A 91 21.18 -39.21 38.08
CA LYS A 91 19.80 -38.78 38.27
C LYS A 91 19.63 -37.29 38.00
N GLU A 92 20.50 -36.46 38.58
CA GLU A 92 20.44 -35.01 38.39
C GLU A 92 20.79 -34.61 36.96
N LEU A 93 21.83 -35.20 36.35
CA LEU A 93 22.18 -34.94 34.95
C LEU A 93 21.04 -35.32 33.99
N LYS A 94 20.40 -36.48 34.21
CA LYS A 94 19.24 -36.89 33.42
C LYS A 94 18.13 -35.84 33.52
N LYS A 95 17.80 -35.41 34.74
CA LYS A 95 16.78 -34.39 34.98
C LYS A 95 17.14 -33.06 34.30
N ALA A 96 18.37 -32.59 34.43
CA ALA A 96 18.83 -31.36 33.78
C ALA A 96 18.73 -31.44 32.25
N LEU A 97 19.13 -32.57 31.65
CA LEU A 97 18.99 -32.81 30.21
C LEU A 97 17.52 -32.86 29.75
N GLU A 98 16.64 -33.51 30.53
CA GLU A 98 15.20 -33.58 30.25
C GLU A 98 14.54 -32.19 30.37
N THR A 99 14.90 -31.40 31.38
CA THR A 99 14.44 -30.02 31.56
C THR A 99 14.88 -29.15 30.38
N LEU A 100 16.18 -29.15 30.05
CA LEU A 100 16.71 -28.38 28.93
C LEU A 100 16.02 -28.74 27.61
N LYS A 101 15.81 -30.04 27.35
CA LYS A 101 15.07 -30.49 26.17
C LYS A 101 13.65 -29.91 26.15
N SER A 102 12.94 -30.01 27.28
CA SER A 102 11.57 -29.52 27.41
C SER A 102 11.48 -28.01 27.16
N GLU A 103 12.43 -27.24 27.68
CA GLU A 103 12.52 -25.79 27.51
C GLU A 103 12.82 -25.42 26.05
N LEU A 104 13.80 -26.06 25.41
CA LEU A 104 14.10 -25.88 23.98
C LEU A 104 12.89 -26.18 23.09
N GLU A 105 12.17 -27.27 23.38
CA GLU A 105 10.95 -27.64 22.67
C GLU A 105 9.81 -26.65 22.93
N ALA A 106 9.68 -26.13 24.16
CA ALA A 106 8.67 -25.13 24.48
C ALA A 106 8.95 -23.82 23.74
N THR A 107 10.19 -23.35 23.74
CA THR A 107 10.66 -22.17 23.00
C THR A 107 10.36 -22.30 21.51
N THR A 108 10.72 -23.41 20.88
CA THR A 108 10.45 -23.62 19.45
C THR A 108 8.95 -23.65 19.14
N ARG A 109 8.12 -24.29 19.97
CA ARG A 109 6.65 -24.30 19.83
C ARG A 109 6.07 -22.88 19.91
N THR A 110 6.49 -22.09 20.91
CA THR A 110 6.03 -20.72 21.12
C THR A 110 6.39 -19.82 19.95
N MET A 111 7.64 -19.85 19.50
CA MET A 111 8.10 -19.08 18.33
C MET A 111 7.38 -19.51 17.04
N THR A 112 7.20 -20.81 16.84
CA THR A 112 6.46 -21.34 15.67
C THR A 112 5.02 -20.86 15.68
N SER A 113 4.33 -20.93 16.82
CA SER A 113 2.95 -20.45 16.94
C SER A 113 2.82 -18.96 16.63
N ALA A 114 3.72 -18.13 17.17
CA ALA A 114 3.73 -16.70 16.88
C ALA A 114 4.00 -16.40 15.39
N LEU A 115 4.97 -17.09 14.79
CA LEU A 115 5.29 -16.92 13.38
C LEU A 115 4.14 -17.39 12.47
N SER A 116 3.50 -18.52 12.79
CA SER A 116 2.33 -19.01 12.05
C SER A 116 1.13 -18.08 12.18
N GLY A 117 0.90 -17.46 13.34
CA GLY A 117 -0.15 -16.44 13.47
C GLY A 117 0.10 -15.22 12.58
N PHE A 118 1.36 -14.79 12.47
CA PHE A 118 1.75 -13.75 11.52
C PHE A 118 1.65 -14.21 10.05
N GLU A 119 2.11 -15.40 9.71
CA GLU A 119 2.08 -15.99 8.36
C GLU A 119 0.65 -16.28 7.86
N THR A 120 -0.32 -16.48 8.76
CA THR A 120 -1.71 -16.80 8.39
C THR A 120 -2.69 -15.64 8.53
N THR A 121 -2.25 -14.46 9.01
CA THR A 121 -3.07 -13.24 9.01
C THR A 121 -3.65 -12.97 7.60
N THR A 122 -4.96 -12.78 7.52
CA THR A 122 -5.65 -12.55 6.24
C THR A 122 -5.19 -11.24 5.60
N ILE A 123 -4.86 -11.32 4.32
CA ILE A 123 -4.73 -10.19 3.40
C ILE A 123 -5.60 -10.57 2.22
N SER A 124 -6.73 -9.89 2.05
CA SER A 124 -7.72 -10.24 1.05
C SER A 124 -7.23 -9.92 -0.37
N ASP A 125 -7.67 -10.75 -1.32
CA ASP A 125 -7.50 -10.47 -2.74
C ASP A 125 -8.62 -9.54 -3.21
N HIS A 126 -8.24 -8.47 -3.91
CA HIS A 126 -9.15 -7.47 -4.43
C HIS A 126 -9.13 -7.37 -5.96
N PHE A 127 -8.60 -8.36 -6.69
CA PHE A 127 -8.59 -8.33 -8.16
C PHE A 127 -9.98 -8.14 -8.77
N GLY A 128 -11.02 -8.73 -8.16
CA GLY A 128 -12.40 -8.55 -8.60
C GLY A 128 -12.89 -7.09 -8.47
N GLU A 129 -12.57 -6.44 -7.34
CA GLU A 129 -12.90 -5.03 -7.10
C GLU A 129 -12.10 -4.12 -8.04
N VAL A 130 -10.81 -4.40 -8.25
CA VAL A 130 -9.96 -3.65 -9.20
C VAL A 130 -10.54 -3.72 -10.62
N SER A 131 -11.01 -4.89 -11.06
CA SER A 131 -11.64 -5.07 -12.38
C SER A 131 -12.95 -4.27 -12.52
N THR A 132 -13.77 -4.25 -11.46
CA THR A 132 -14.98 -3.42 -11.41
C THR A 132 -14.63 -1.93 -11.52
N LEU A 133 -13.66 -1.47 -10.73
CA LEU A 133 -13.16 -0.09 -10.78
C LEU A 133 -12.58 0.27 -12.15
N ASP A 134 -11.89 -0.65 -12.83
CA ASP A 134 -11.41 -0.43 -14.20
C ASP A 134 -12.55 -0.23 -15.20
N SER A 135 -13.62 -1.00 -15.07
CA SER A 135 -14.80 -0.86 -15.91
C SER A 135 -15.51 0.49 -15.68
N GLU A 136 -15.66 0.89 -14.42
CA GLU A 136 -16.20 2.22 -14.06
C GLU A 136 -15.33 3.36 -14.56
N ARG A 137 -14.01 3.23 -14.40
CA ARG A 137 -13.02 4.21 -14.89
C ARG A 137 -13.14 4.39 -16.39
N ASN A 138 -13.22 3.29 -17.15
CA ASN A 138 -13.34 3.34 -18.61
C ASN A 138 -14.64 3.99 -19.05
N LYS A 139 -15.74 3.82 -18.30
CA LYS A 139 -17.00 4.53 -18.55
C LYS A 139 -16.84 6.03 -18.41
N PHE A 140 -16.27 6.53 -17.31
CA PHE A 140 -16.06 7.97 -17.12
C PHE A 140 -15.03 8.54 -18.10
N LEU A 141 -13.98 7.79 -18.45
CA LEU A 141 -13.06 8.17 -19.52
C LEU A 141 -13.72 8.25 -20.89
N SER A 142 -14.69 7.38 -21.19
CA SER A 142 -15.43 7.45 -22.45
C SER A 142 -16.36 8.67 -22.55
N ASN A 143 -16.76 9.22 -21.40
CA ASN A 143 -17.53 10.46 -21.31
C ASN A 143 -16.64 11.71 -21.40
N LEU A 144 -15.34 11.58 -21.09
CA LEU A 144 -14.36 12.64 -21.30
C LEU A 144 -14.08 12.75 -22.80
N PRO A 145 -14.34 13.92 -23.42
CA PRO A 145 -14.04 14.09 -24.83
C PRO A 145 -12.52 13.97 -25.05
N SER A 146 -12.11 13.02 -25.91
CA SER A 146 -10.71 12.78 -26.24
C SER A 146 -10.06 13.97 -26.95
N ASP A 147 -10.86 14.82 -27.59
CA ASP A 147 -10.47 16.12 -28.07
C ASP A 147 -11.25 17.25 -27.35
N GLN A 148 -10.55 18.23 -26.79
CA GLN A 148 -11.19 19.47 -26.32
C GLN A 148 -11.80 20.30 -27.48
N LYS A 149 -11.85 19.74 -28.69
CA LYS A 149 -12.19 20.40 -29.94
C LYS A 149 -13.59 20.98 -29.89
N LYS A 150 -14.59 20.23 -29.42
CA LYS A 150 -15.97 20.74 -29.33
C LYS A 150 -16.11 21.90 -28.35
N LEU A 151 -15.42 21.85 -27.20
CA LEU A 151 -15.40 22.97 -26.26
C LEU A 151 -14.66 24.19 -26.84
N THR A 152 -13.57 23.94 -27.57
CA THR A 152 -12.79 24.98 -28.27
C THR A 152 -13.63 25.64 -29.36
N GLU A 153 -14.38 24.88 -30.15
CA GLU A 153 -15.31 25.38 -31.17
C GLU A 153 -16.41 26.24 -30.54
N LEU A 154 -17.01 25.81 -29.42
CA LEU A 154 -18.02 26.61 -28.70
C LEU A 154 -17.43 27.92 -28.15
N ARG A 155 -16.21 27.89 -27.60
CA ARG A 155 -15.50 29.10 -27.13
C ARG A 155 -15.19 30.05 -28.28
N GLN A 156 -14.72 29.54 -29.41
CA GLN A 156 -14.49 30.36 -30.60
C GLN A 156 -15.78 31.01 -31.11
N GLN A 157 -16.89 30.27 -31.13
CA GLN A 157 -18.19 30.83 -31.53
C GLN A 157 -18.68 31.90 -30.54
N HIS A 158 -18.49 31.67 -29.24
CA HIS A 158 -18.78 32.65 -28.19
C HIS A 158 -17.95 33.93 -28.37
N ASP A 159 -16.64 33.83 -28.61
CA ASP A 159 -15.76 34.99 -28.85
C ASP A 159 -16.16 35.79 -30.09
N VAL A 160 -16.62 35.11 -31.15
CA VAL A 160 -17.12 35.79 -32.37
C VAL A 160 -18.42 36.53 -32.09
N LEU A 161 -19.34 35.95 -31.32
CA LEU A 161 -20.57 36.63 -30.90
C LEU A 161 -20.29 37.83 -29.99
N GLU A 162 -19.39 37.69 -29.01
CA GLU A 162 -19.03 38.79 -28.11
C GLU A 162 -18.41 39.96 -28.89
N LYS A 163 -17.52 39.68 -29.83
CA LYS A 163 -16.96 40.70 -30.74
C LYS A 163 -18.04 41.35 -31.60
N ALA A 164 -18.99 40.58 -32.14
CA ALA A 164 -20.10 41.11 -32.92
C ALA A 164 -21.01 42.04 -32.09
N ILE A 165 -21.31 41.65 -30.85
CA ILE A 165 -22.10 42.44 -29.90
C ILE A 165 -21.39 43.76 -29.57
N LEU A 166 -20.09 43.71 -29.23
CA LEU A 166 -19.30 44.90 -28.89
C LEU A 166 -19.16 45.86 -30.07
N GLU A 167 -18.86 45.34 -31.27
CA GLU A 167 -18.75 46.17 -32.48
C GLU A 167 -20.10 46.84 -32.81
N TYR A 168 -21.21 46.11 -32.69
CA TYR A 168 -22.54 46.66 -32.88
C TYR A 168 -22.86 47.74 -31.83
N GLN A 169 -22.63 47.48 -30.54
CA GLN A 169 -22.87 48.43 -29.44
C GLN A 169 -22.00 49.70 -29.53
N SER A 170 -20.78 49.60 -30.04
CA SER A 170 -19.82 50.71 -30.05
C SER A 170 -20.12 51.80 -31.08
N ARG A 171 -21.00 51.53 -32.07
CA ARG A 171 -21.18 52.42 -33.25
C ARG A 171 -22.63 52.77 -33.62
N THR A 172 -23.65 52.10 -33.08
CA THR A 172 -25.06 52.47 -33.30
C THR A 172 -25.63 53.21 -32.08
N PHE A 173 -26.21 54.40 -32.29
CA PHE A 173 -26.72 55.26 -31.22
C PHE A 173 -28.23 55.09 -30.91
N ILE A 174 -29.05 54.35 -31.70
CA ILE A 174 -30.52 54.29 -31.53
C ILE A 174 -31.13 52.91 -31.97
N ASP A 175 -32.23 52.55 -31.29
CA ASP A 175 -33.27 51.49 -31.43
C ASP A 175 -32.90 50.03 -31.70
N ARG A 176 -32.58 49.29 -30.63
CA ARG A 176 -32.27 47.85 -30.62
C ARG A 176 -33.45 46.93 -31.00
N GLY A 177 -34.59 47.49 -31.39
CA GLY A 177 -35.77 46.79 -31.88
C GLY A 177 -35.75 46.45 -33.37
N GLU A 178 -34.91 47.13 -34.17
CA GLU A 178 -34.83 46.96 -35.62
C GLU A 178 -33.93 45.78 -36.06
N PRO A 179 -34.13 45.26 -37.29
CA PRO A 179 -33.29 44.22 -37.88
C PRO A 179 -31.84 44.68 -38.09
N ILE A 180 -30.85 43.91 -37.62
CA ILE A 180 -29.43 44.25 -37.73
C ILE A 180 -28.98 44.43 -39.20
N ILE A 181 -29.53 43.64 -40.14
CA ILE A 181 -29.18 43.73 -41.57
C ILE A 181 -29.65 45.05 -42.19
N GLU A 182 -30.82 45.54 -41.77
CA GLU A 182 -31.40 46.76 -42.33
C GLU A 182 -30.65 47.98 -41.80
N GLU A 183 -30.35 48.01 -40.49
CA GLU A 183 -29.48 49.01 -39.89
C GLU A 183 -28.09 49.05 -40.52
N LEU A 184 -27.44 47.88 -40.71
CA LEU A 184 -26.13 47.82 -41.35
C LEU A 184 -26.14 48.34 -42.80
N LYS A 185 -27.27 48.32 -43.50
CA LYS A 185 -27.42 48.87 -44.85
C LYS A 185 -27.71 50.38 -44.82
N THR A 186 -28.56 50.84 -43.91
CA THR A 186 -28.93 52.27 -43.77
C THR A 186 -27.79 53.11 -43.19
N THR A 187 -26.93 52.55 -42.31
CA THR A 187 -25.73 53.26 -41.82
C THR A 187 -24.67 53.45 -42.91
N VAL A 188 -24.69 52.68 -44.00
CA VAL A 188 -23.72 52.80 -45.11
C VAL A 188 -24.06 53.95 -46.04
N THR A 189 -25.31 54.40 -46.06
CA THR A 189 -25.83 55.43 -46.97
C THR A 189 -25.92 56.81 -46.35
N GLY A 190 -25.95 56.95 -45.01
CA GLY A 190 -26.01 58.25 -44.31
C GLY A 190 -24.93 58.44 -43.25
N ALA A 191 -24.19 59.55 -43.34
CA ALA A 191 -23.32 60.14 -42.30
C ALA A 191 -21.91 59.54 -42.04
N ILE A 192 -21.13 60.36 -41.31
CA ILE A 192 -19.67 60.47 -41.19
C ILE A 192 -18.99 59.31 -40.41
N ASP A 193 -19.78 58.38 -39.85
CA ASP A 193 -19.31 57.25 -39.02
C ASP A 193 -19.63 55.88 -39.64
N LYS A 194 -19.24 55.65 -40.90
CA LYS A 194 -19.47 54.35 -41.55
C LYS A 194 -18.71 53.23 -40.83
N PRO A 195 -19.34 52.11 -40.47
CA PRO A 195 -18.64 50.99 -39.85
C PRO A 195 -17.57 50.44 -40.79
N SER A 196 -16.38 50.18 -40.23
CA SER A 196 -15.27 49.60 -40.99
C SER A 196 -15.67 48.25 -41.57
N GLU A 197 -15.06 47.85 -42.68
CA GLU A 197 -15.38 46.57 -43.31
C GLU A 197 -15.04 45.37 -42.42
N LYS A 198 -14.07 45.55 -41.52
CA LYS A 198 -13.76 44.59 -40.46
C LYS A 198 -14.91 44.46 -39.45
N ALA A 199 -15.51 45.56 -39.02
CA ALA A 199 -16.65 45.57 -38.10
C ALA A 199 -17.90 44.94 -38.74
N LYS A 200 -18.21 45.27 -40.01
CA LYS A 200 -19.33 44.65 -40.73
C LYS A 200 -19.16 43.14 -40.87
N ASN A 201 -17.94 42.68 -41.15
CA ASN A 201 -17.65 41.25 -41.27
C ASN A 201 -17.76 40.53 -39.91
N ALA A 202 -17.34 41.17 -38.81
CA ALA A 202 -17.50 40.63 -37.46
C ALA A 202 -18.99 40.47 -37.10
N VAL A 203 -19.82 41.50 -37.33
CA VAL A 203 -21.26 41.44 -37.06
C VAL A 203 -21.94 40.36 -37.94
N LYS A 204 -21.63 40.30 -39.25
CA LYS A 204 -22.15 39.23 -40.12
C LYS A 204 -21.75 37.83 -39.65
N ALA A 205 -20.52 37.65 -39.19
CA ALA A 205 -20.07 36.37 -38.65
C ALA A 205 -20.85 35.98 -37.37
N GLY A 206 -21.05 36.92 -36.44
CA GLY A 206 -21.88 36.71 -35.26
C GLY A 206 -23.34 36.39 -35.59
N MET A 207 -23.92 37.10 -36.57
CA MET A 207 -25.28 36.83 -37.06
C MET A 207 -25.42 35.41 -37.61
N ASN A 208 -24.45 34.94 -38.41
CA ASN A 208 -24.48 33.57 -38.95
C ASN A 208 -24.43 32.50 -37.84
N ILE A 209 -23.67 32.76 -36.76
CA ILE A 209 -23.63 31.87 -35.61
C ILE A 209 -24.97 31.87 -34.88
N ALA A 210 -25.53 33.04 -34.58
CA ALA A 210 -26.83 33.15 -33.90
C ALA A 210 -27.96 32.50 -34.71
N HIS A 211 -27.98 32.69 -36.04
CA HIS A 211 -28.95 32.09 -36.94
C HIS A 211 -28.94 30.56 -36.86
N LYS A 212 -27.72 29.97 -36.87
CA LYS A 212 -27.53 28.52 -36.73
C LYS A 212 -27.88 28.01 -35.33
N LEU A 213 -27.46 28.72 -34.29
CA LEU A 213 -27.61 28.28 -32.90
C LEU A 213 -29.06 28.39 -32.39
N LEU A 214 -29.79 29.41 -32.83
CA LEU A 214 -31.19 29.65 -32.48
C LEU A 214 -32.17 29.06 -33.50
N ASN A 215 -31.67 28.49 -34.61
CA ASN A 215 -32.47 27.89 -35.68
C ASN A 215 -33.55 28.84 -36.25
N ILE A 216 -33.20 30.13 -36.36
CA ILE A 216 -34.07 31.16 -36.90
C ILE A 216 -33.95 31.10 -38.42
N LEU A 217 -34.95 30.59 -39.14
CA LEU A 217 -34.83 30.31 -40.59
C LEU A 217 -35.25 31.47 -41.51
N ASN A 218 -36.01 32.45 -41.02
CA ASN A 218 -36.61 33.50 -41.86
C ASN A 218 -36.86 34.85 -41.15
N GLU A 219 -36.50 34.99 -39.86
CA GLU A 219 -36.73 36.26 -39.15
C GLU A 219 -35.56 37.22 -39.26
N HIS A 220 -35.89 38.49 -39.35
CA HIS A 220 -34.99 39.62 -39.16
C HIS A 220 -34.23 39.49 -37.84
N LEU A 221 -32.96 39.10 -37.90
CA LEU A 221 -32.14 38.89 -36.71
C LEU A 221 -31.94 40.23 -35.98
N LYS A 222 -32.37 40.27 -34.72
CA LYS A 222 -32.28 41.45 -33.84
C LYS A 222 -31.10 41.34 -32.90
N TYR A 223 -30.75 42.46 -32.28
CA TYR A 223 -29.73 42.52 -31.23
C TYR A 223 -30.00 41.53 -30.08
N THR A 224 -31.26 41.39 -29.67
CA THR A 224 -31.68 40.44 -28.62
C THR A 224 -31.33 38.99 -28.96
N HIS A 225 -31.40 38.60 -30.24
CA HIS A 225 -31.03 37.27 -30.69
C HIS A 225 -29.51 37.03 -30.63
N LEU A 226 -28.68 38.05 -30.84
CA LEU A 226 -27.22 37.90 -30.65
C LEU A 226 -26.88 37.67 -29.17
N VAL A 227 -27.53 38.44 -28.27
CA VAL A 227 -27.36 38.30 -26.82
C VAL A 227 -27.85 36.93 -26.35
N GLU A 228 -29.04 36.51 -26.79
CA GLU A 228 -29.60 35.19 -26.46
C GLU A 228 -28.70 34.05 -26.97
N ALA A 229 -28.17 34.16 -28.19
CA ALA A 229 -27.24 33.16 -28.74
C ALA A 229 -25.94 33.08 -27.93
N ARG A 230 -25.39 34.23 -27.50
CA ARG A 230 -24.21 34.27 -26.64
C ARG A 230 -24.50 33.62 -25.28
N ASP A 231 -25.59 33.99 -24.64
CA ASP A 231 -25.95 33.50 -23.30
C ASP A 231 -26.23 31.98 -23.35
N LYS A 232 -26.86 31.49 -24.43
CA LYS A 232 -27.02 30.05 -24.69
C LYS A 232 -25.67 29.34 -24.85
N LEU A 233 -24.74 29.88 -25.64
CA LEU A 233 -23.39 29.32 -25.78
C LEU A 233 -22.61 29.34 -24.46
N ALA A 234 -22.71 30.42 -23.68
CA ALA A 234 -22.09 30.51 -22.36
C ALA A 234 -22.65 29.43 -21.41
N GLY A 235 -23.97 29.20 -21.43
CA GLY A 235 -24.61 28.10 -20.70
C GLY A 235 -24.11 26.72 -21.15
N GLU A 236 -24.06 26.46 -22.46
CA GLU A 236 -23.55 25.18 -23.00
C GLU A 236 -22.07 24.93 -22.66
N ILE A 237 -21.23 25.98 -22.72
CA ILE A 237 -19.83 25.93 -22.29
C ILE A 237 -19.75 25.59 -20.80
N GLY A 238 -20.54 26.27 -19.96
CA GLY A 238 -20.58 26.03 -18.52
C GLY A 238 -20.98 24.60 -18.17
N ILE A 239 -22.06 24.09 -18.79
CA ILE A 239 -22.53 22.71 -18.60
C ILE A 239 -21.45 21.71 -19.01
N ARG A 240 -20.83 21.88 -20.19
CA ARG A 240 -19.77 20.98 -20.67
C ARG A 240 -18.54 21.01 -19.77
N GLN A 241 -18.10 22.18 -19.33
CA GLN A 241 -16.95 22.31 -18.44
C GLN A 241 -17.25 21.65 -17.08
N ALA A 242 -18.44 21.85 -16.53
CA ALA A 242 -18.85 21.21 -15.28
C ALA A 242 -18.90 19.69 -15.41
N GLN A 243 -19.44 19.17 -16.53
CA GLN A 243 -19.46 17.75 -16.82
C GLN A 243 -18.03 17.18 -16.92
N MET A 244 -17.13 17.81 -17.68
CA MET A 244 -15.73 17.36 -17.79
C MET A 244 -15.02 17.35 -16.44
N ASN A 245 -15.22 18.38 -15.62
CA ASN A 245 -14.63 18.45 -14.28
C ASN A 245 -15.16 17.34 -13.38
N PHE A 246 -16.47 17.05 -13.44
CA PHE A 246 -17.09 15.96 -12.70
C PHE A 246 -16.52 14.60 -13.11
N GLU A 247 -16.50 14.32 -14.41
CA GLU A 247 -15.99 13.05 -14.98
C GLU A 247 -14.51 12.84 -14.60
N GLN A 248 -13.67 13.87 -14.74
CA GLN A 248 -12.26 13.81 -14.33
C GLN A 248 -12.11 13.60 -12.82
N HIS A 249 -12.94 14.23 -12.00
CA HIS A 249 -12.93 14.03 -10.57
C HIS A 249 -13.28 12.59 -10.19
N GLN A 250 -14.27 11.98 -10.86
CA GLN A 250 -14.60 10.56 -10.66
C GLN A 250 -13.46 9.63 -11.07
N VAL A 251 -12.78 9.90 -12.19
CA VAL A 251 -11.58 9.15 -12.60
C VAL A 251 -10.50 9.21 -11.52
N ASN A 252 -10.21 10.39 -10.97
CA ASN A 252 -9.21 10.54 -9.92
C ASN A 252 -9.59 9.77 -8.65
N ILE A 253 -10.86 9.82 -8.22
CA ILE A 253 -11.35 9.05 -7.07
C ILE A 253 -11.14 7.54 -7.30
N ILE A 254 -11.43 7.05 -8.51
CA ILE A 254 -11.24 5.63 -8.83
C ILE A 254 -9.75 5.28 -8.83
N ASP A 255 -8.89 6.11 -9.39
CA ASP A 255 -7.44 5.89 -9.39
C ASP A 255 -6.87 5.85 -7.97
N ASP A 256 -7.35 6.73 -7.07
CA ASP A 256 -7.00 6.69 -5.65
C ASP A 256 -7.44 5.39 -4.97
N LYS A 257 -8.69 4.95 -5.20
CA LYS A 257 -9.21 3.67 -4.68
C LYS A 257 -8.38 2.49 -5.17
N LYS A 258 -8.06 2.44 -6.46
CA LYS A 258 -7.22 1.40 -7.05
C LYS A 258 -5.83 1.38 -6.44
N SER A 259 -5.22 2.56 -6.28
CA SER A 259 -3.90 2.67 -5.63
C SER A 259 -3.93 2.11 -4.21
N GLN A 260 -5.02 2.35 -3.46
CA GLN A 260 -5.17 1.80 -2.11
C GLN A 260 -5.32 0.27 -2.10
N LEU A 261 -6.03 -0.31 -3.09
CA LEU A 261 -6.14 -1.77 -3.23
C LEU A 261 -4.80 -2.41 -3.61
N MET A 262 -4.07 -1.81 -4.55
CA MET A 262 -2.77 -2.33 -4.98
C MET A 262 -1.70 -2.23 -3.88
N ALA A 263 -1.80 -1.22 -3.01
CA ALA A 263 -0.89 -1.04 -1.88
C ALA A 263 -0.86 -2.23 -0.89
N LEU A 264 -1.90 -3.08 -0.84
CA LEU A 264 -1.88 -4.31 -0.03
C LEU A 264 -0.90 -5.36 -0.57
N LEU A 265 -0.62 -5.36 -1.87
CA LEU A 265 0.31 -6.29 -2.47
C LEU A 265 1.76 -5.98 -2.07
N ASP A 266 2.06 -4.72 -1.77
CA ASP A 266 3.41 -4.26 -1.40
C ASP A 266 3.90 -4.85 -0.06
N VAL A 267 2.99 -5.33 0.79
CA VAL A 267 3.35 -5.97 2.08
C VAL A 267 3.50 -7.49 1.99
N ILE A 268 3.15 -8.12 0.87
CA ILE A 268 3.21 -9.58 0.70
C ILE A 268 4.66 -10.08 0.68
N GLU A 269 5.52 -9.53 -0.17
CA GLU A 269 6.92 -9.94 -0.25
C GLU A 269 7.66 -9.69 1.08
N PRO A 270 7.57 -8.50 1.72
CA PRO A 270 8.19 -8.26 3.02
C PRO A 270 7.73 -9.25 4.09
N ARG A 271 6.43 -9.58 4.13
CA ARG A 271 5.90 -10.61 5.04
C ARG A 271 6.55 -11.97 4.79
N MET A 272 6.65 -12.41 3.54
CA MET A 272 7.29 -13.69 3.20
C MET A 272 8.75 -13.74 3.65
N LEU A 273 9.50 -12.66 3.40
CA LEU A 273 10.90 -12.57 3.81
C LEU A 273 11.05 -12.63 5.33
N TYR A 274 10.21 -11.92 6.09
CA TYR A 274 10.18 -12.01 7.55
C TYR A 274 9.94 -13.45 8.03
N VAL A 275 8.96 -14.14 7.44
CA VAL A 275 8.65 -15.54 7.77
C VAL A 275 9.85 -16.45 7.50
N ILE A 276 10.54 -16.28 6.37
CA ILE A 276 11.75 -17.04 6.04
C ILE A 276 12.85 -16.82 7.09
N GLU A 277 13.10 -15.58 7.50
CA GLU A 277 14.10 -15.28 8.53
C GLU A 277 13.71 -15.85 9.91
N GLY A 278 12.41 -15.82 10.25
CA GLY A 278 11.89 -16.43 11.46
C GLY A 278 12.08 -17.95 11.47
N LYS A 279 11.78 -18.62 10.35
CA LYS A 279 11.98 -20.08 10.18
C LYS A 279 13.44 -20.48 10.36
N LYS A 280 14.39 -19.73 9.79
CA LYS A 280 15.84 -20.00 9.99
C LYS A 280 16.24 -20.02 11.47
N THR A 281 15.67 -19.11 12.26
CA THR A 281 15.94 -19.03 13.70
C THR A 281 15.38 -20.24 14.45
N ILE A 282 14.13 -20.62 14.16
CA ILE A 282 13.48 -21.80 14.74
C ILE A 282 14.25 -23.08 14.35
N ASP A 283 14.58 -23.23 13.06
CA ASP A 283 15.27 -24.40 12.52
C ASP A 283 16.64 -24.62 13.18
N MET A 284 17.33 -23.55 13.54
CA MET A 284 18.62 -23.64 14.25
C MET A 284 18.44 -24.28 15.64
N ILE A 285 17.41 -23.89 16.40
CA ILE A 285 17.11 -24.47 17.71
C ILE A 285 16.63 -25.92 17.54
N VAL A 286 15.78 -26.20 16.55
CA VAL A 286 15.33 -27.56 16.24
C VAL A 286 16.50 -28.47 15.85
N LYS A 287 17.47 -27.98 15.08
CA LYS A 287 18.70 -28.71 14.76
C LYS A 287 19.52 -29.03 16.01
N LEU A 288 19.65 -28.09 16.95
CA LEU A 288 20.29 -28.35 18.25
C LEU A 288 19.58 -29.48 19.00
N ILE A 289 18.26 -29.41 19.11
CA ILE A 289 17.46 -30.45 19.76
C ILE A 289 17.73 -31.82 19.10
N ASN A 290 17.70 -31.90 17.78
CA ASN A 290 17.86 -33.15 17.05
C ASN A 290 19.28 -33.74 17.13
N VAL A 291 20.32 -32.89 17.15
CA VAL A 291 21.72 -33.32 17.27
C VAL A 291 22.02 -33.86 18.67
N VAL A 292 21.54 -33.17 19.71
CA VAL A 292 21.79 -33.52 21.11
C VAL A 292 20.87 -34.65 21.57
N PHE A 293 19.57 -34.51 21.36
CA PHE A 293 18.51 -35.38 21.90
C PHE A 293 17.93 -36.34 20.85
N SER A 294 18.78 -36.90 20.00
CA SER A 294 18.39 -37.84 18.93
C SER A 294 17.53 -39.01 19.45
N THR A 295 16.66 -39.57 18.62
CA THR A 295 15.72 -40.66 18.99
C THR A 295 16.38 -41.93 19.54
N ASN A 296 17.66 -42.15 19.23
CA ASN A 296 18.42 -43.33 19.72
C ASN A 296 19.22 -43.04 21.00
N SER A 297 18.99 -41.92 21.67
CA SER A 297 19.78 -41.53 22.83
C SER A 297 19.36 -42.29 24.08
N ASP A 298 20.31 -42.94 24.74
CA ASP A 298 20.08 -43.65 25.99
C ASP A 298 20.26 -42.69 27.19
N LEU A 299 19.14 -42.31 27.81
CA LEU A 299 19.12 -41.46 29.01
C LEU A 299 19.25 -42.25 30.32
N ASN A 300 19.34 -43.59 30.26
CA ASN A 300 19.32 -44.46 31.44
C ASN A 300 20.71 -45.05 31.77
N SER A 301 21.57 -45.24 30.78
CA SER A 301 22.98 -45.62 31.00
C SER A 301 23.87 -44.42 31.33
N LYS A 302 25.02 -44.72 31.94
CA LYS A 302 26.05 -43.71 32.23
C LYS A 302 26.67 -43.21 30.92
N GLU A 303 26.96 -44.13 30.02
CA GLU A 303 27.62 -43.90 28.72
C GLU A 303 26.74 -43.06 27.80
N GLY A 304 25.42 -43.29 27.81
CA GLY A 304 24.46 -42.51 27.04
C GLY A 304 24.34 -41.06 27.53
N LEU A 305 24.28 -40.85 28.86
CA LEU A 305 24.31 -39.51 29.45
C LEU A 305 25.61 -38.76 29.11
N ILE A 306 26.78 -39.42 29.27
CA ILE A 306 28.09 -38.85 28.92
C ILE A 306 28.12 -38.45 27.44
N SER A 307 27.66 -39.34 26.55
CA SER A 307 27.62 -39.10 25.10
C SER A 307 26.75 -37.89 24.74
N MET A 308 25.56 -37.78 25.35
CA MET A 308 24.65 -36.66 25.13
C MET A 308 25.24 -35.34 25.65
N THR A 309 25.80 -35.33 26.85
CA THR A 309 26.45 -34.15 27.42
C THR A 309 27.66 -33.72 26.60
N ASN A 310 28.47 -34.65 26.08
CA ASN A 310 29.56 -34.31 25.17
C ASN A 310 29.06 -33.63 23.89
N LYS A 311 28.00 -34.17 23.26
CA LYS A 311 27.38 -33.52 22.09
C LYS A 311 26.84 -32.14 22.42
N LEU A 312 26.28 -31.94 23.60
CA LEU A 312 25.81 -30.64 24.09
C LEU A 312 26.99 -29.65 24.18
N LEU A 313 28.05 -30.03 24.89
CA LEU A 313 29.24 -29.22 25.12
C LEU A 313 30.09 -28.97 23.88
N GLU A 314 30.00 -29.81 22.86
CA GLU A 314 30.61 -29.56 21.53
C GLU A 314 29.92 -28.40 20.80
N ASN A 315 28.62 -28.21 21.03
CA ASN A 315 27.79 -27.23 20.31
C ASN A 315 27.54 -25.94 21.11
N PHE A 316 27.57 -26.01 22.44
CA PHE A 316 27.29 -24.91 23.35
C PHE A 316 28.26 -23.72 23.27
N PRO A 317 29.58 -23.85 23.09
CA PRO A 317 30.51 -22.71 23.26
C PRO A 317 30.23 -21.49 22.37
N LYS A 318 29.51 -21.67 21.25
CA LYS A 318 29.17 -20.60 20.31
C LYS A 318 27.67 -20.32 20.23
N PHE A 319 26.82 -21.21 20.74
CA PHE A 319 25.38 -21.14 20.53
C PHE A 319 24.69 -20.04 21.36
N PRO A 320 24.89 -19.92 22.69
CA PRO A 320 24.26 -18.86 23.50
C PRO A 320 24.64 -17.46 23.03
N ALA A 321 25.94 -17.21 22.78
CA ALA A 321 26.42 -15.92 22.28
C ALA A 321 25.82 -15.57 20.91
N HIS A 322 25.65 -16.56 20.04
CA HIS A 322 24.98 -16.38 18.75
C HIS A 322 23.49 -16.06 18.93
N ILE A 323 22.78 -16.81 19.78
CA ILE A 323 21.36 -16.58 20.11
C ILE A 323 21.15 -15.17 20.67
N ASP A 324 21.99 -14.72 21.61
CA ASP A 324 21.94 -13.35 22.15
C ASP A 324 22.12 -12.31 21.05
N SER A 325 23.10 -12.51 20.17
CA SER A 325 23.36 -11.56 19.09
C SER A 325 22.17 -11.38 18.14
N ILE A 326 21.45 -12.47 17.85
CA ILE A 326 20.28 -12.43 16.97
C ILE A 326 19.00 -12.02 17.70
N ALA A 327 18.93 -12.15 19.03
CA ALA A 327 17.80 -11.69 19.83
C ALA A 327 17.53 -10.19 19.61
N PHE A 328 18.59 -9.39 19.47
CA PHE A 328 18.50 -7.97 19.15
C PHE A 328 17.94 -7.65 17.77
N TYR A 329 17.94 -8.61 16.84
CA TYR A 329 17.33 -8.39 15.52
C TYR A 329 15.81 -8.35 15.63
N TRP A 330 15.27 -9.01 16.66
CA TRP A 330 13.85 -9.08 16.99
C TRP A 330 13.40 -7.96 17.94
N LEU A 331 14.35 -7.20 18.50
CA LEU A 331 14.05 -6.07 19.35
C LEU A 331 13.33 -4.99 18.53
N ARG A 332 12.30 -4.42 19.17
CA ARG A 332 11.48 -3.39 18.57
C ARG A 332 12.20 -2.05 18.68
N ASP A 333 12.73 -1.56 17.56
CA ASP A 333 13.07 -0.14 17.41
C ASP A 333 11.78 0.70 17.34
#